data_AF-A0A7S0QHE5-F1
#
_entry.id   AF-A0A7S0QHE5-F1
#
_cell.length_a   1.000
_cell.length_b   1.000
_cell.length_c   1.000
_cell.angle_alpha   90.00
_cell.angle_beta   90.00
_cell.angle_gamma   90.00
#
_symmetry.space_group_name_H-M   'P 1'
#
loop_
_entity.id
_entity.type
_entity.pdbx_description
1 polymer ?
#
loop_
_entity_poly.entity_id
_entity_poly.type
_entity_poly.pdbx_seq_one_letter_code
_entity_poly.pdbx_strand_id
1 'polypeptide(L)'
;TFSKQDKTLVLSSLRSIRTEASTICASAARGQFPRSVSCFCGAASLLLLSRSVHCSLPTAESEIKADPTCSTVKLRGVQSAQMSYKTFEKLLPSPGTHWVGDGFHVQPVFADLAFTNTISPFLMFDYAAPKNFEPTSRKRGVGQHPHRGFETVTIALQGEVEHGDSVGNKGVIGPGDVQWMTAARGIIHEEFHSAAFAKSGGMFEMMQLWVNLPAKHKMDPPRYQAILAAQIPAVPLEGGGAVRVIAGSYGGAAGPAKTFSPVEVWLIDLPEVGREVDLALPDGGTALLF
;
A
#
# COMPACT_ATOMS: atom_id res chain seq x y z
N THR A 1 -0.23 -15.55 -30.67
CA THR A 1 0.44 -15.99 -29.43
C THR A 1 1.56 -15.00 -29.11
N PHE A 2 1.25 -13.92 -28.38
CA PHE A 2 2.25 -12.98 -27.89
C PHE A 2 1.79 -12.36 -26.56
N SER A 3 2.68 -12.51 -25.57
CA SER A 3 2.97 -11.76 -24.34
C SER A 3 1.87 -10.91 -23.69
N LYS A 4 1.54 -11.25 -22.44
CA LYS A 4 0.93 -10.35 -21.46
C LYS A 4 1.92 -9.23 -21.12
N GLN A 5 1.49 -7.98 -21.22
CA GLN A 5 2.17 -6.83 -20.61
C GLN A 5 1.29 -6.34 -19.47
N ASP A 6 1.84 -6.32 -18.26
CA ASP A 6 1.19 -5.80 -17.07
C ASP A 6 1.34 -4.28 -17.01
N LYS A 7 0.22 -3.63 -16.67
CA LYS A 7 -0.05 -2.20 -16.85
C LYS A 7 -0.09 -1.47 -15.51
N THR A 8 0.49 -0.28 -15.41
CA THR A 8 0.52 0.54 -14.17
C THR A 8 0.53 2.02 -14.49
N LEU A 9 -0.24 2.79 -13.72
CA LEU A 9 -0.58 4.19 -13.97
C LEU A 9 -0.27 5.01 -12.71
N VAL A 10 0.57 6.04 -12.82
CA VAL A 10 1.07 6.81 -11.66
C VAL A 10 0.99 8.31 -11.91
N LEU A 11 0.63 9.08 -10.87
CA LEU A 11 0.56 10.54 -10.84
C LEU A 11 1.74 11.11 -10.04
N SER A 12 2.51 12.05 -10.60
CA SER A 12 3.34 12.98 -9.81
C SER A 12 3.62 14.28 -10.59
N SER A 13 3.62 15.40 -9.86
CA SER A 13 3.99 16.73 -10.34
C SER A 13 5.47 16.97 -10.06
N LEU A 14 6.27 17.19 -11.10
CA LEU A 14 7.71 17.50 -10.98
C LEU A 14 8.09 18.75 -11.80
N ARG A 15 8.80 19.68 -11.16
CA ARG A 15 9.75 20.62 -11.77
C ARG A 15 11.12 20.33 -11.13
N SER A 16 12.05 19.70 -11.85
CA SER A 16 13.23 20.29 -12.54
C SER A 16 14.36 20.74 -11.61
N ILE A 17 15.66 20.51 -11.78
CA ILE A 17 16.58 19.68 -12.62
C ILE A 17 17.98 19.84 -11.93
N ARG A 18 18.83 18.79 -12.02
CA ARG A 18 20.33 18.68 -11.98
C ARG A 18 21.14 19.91 -11.54
N THR A 19 22.24 19.78 -10.78
CA THR A 19 23.52 19.14 -11.15
C THR A 19 24.47 19.17 -9.94
N GLU A 20 25.29 18.13 -9.70
CA GLU A 20 26.72 18.16 -9.32
C GLU A 20 27.18 16.95 -8.48
N ALA A 21 28.48 16.66 -8.59
CA ALA A 21 29.31 15.73 -7.81
C ALA A 21 29.56 14.31 -8.36
N SER A 22 29.84 14.24 -9.66
CA SER A 22 30.83 13.30 -10.20
C SER A 22 32.25 13.70 -9.75
N THR A 23 32.67 13.40 -8.51
CA THR A 23 34.09 13.50 -8.09
C THR A 23 34.45 12.71 -6.82
N ILE A 24 34.07 11.43 -6.66
CA ILE A 24 34.67 10.55 -5.60
C ILE A 24 34.94 9.14 -6.15
N CYS A 25 35.49 9.05 -7.36
CA CYS A 25 36.06 7.81 -7.90
C CYS A 25 37.44 8.09 -8.50
N ALA A 26 38.37 8.61 -7.68
CA ALA A 26 39.77 8.73 -8.07
C ALA A 26 40.69 8.87 -6.83
N SER A 27 40.67 7.91 -5.90
CA SER A 27 41.76 7.78 -4.91
C SER A 27 41.99 6.38 -4.33
N ALA A 28 41.17 5.37 -4.62
CA ALA A 28 41.40 3.99 -4.18
C ALA A 28 42.40 3.20 -5.08
N ALA A 29 43.42 3.88 -5.60
CA ALA A 29 44.47 3.28 -6.42
C ALA A 29 45.83 3.90 -6.06
N ARG A 30 46.28 3.66 -4.83
CA ARG A 30 47.69 3.78 -4.38
C ARG A 30 47.76 3.38 -2.90
N GLY A 31 47.92 2.08 -2.64
CA GLY A 31 48.00 1.52 -1.30
C GLY A 31 49.21 2.02 -0.50
N GLN A 32 48.97 3.01 0.38
CA GLN A 32 49.91 3.45 1.41
C GLN A 32 49.13 3.81 2.68
N PHE A 33 49.33 3.02 3.75
CA PHE A 33 48.95 3.39 5.12
C PHE A 33 49.97 4.36 5.72
N PRO A 34 49.54 5.21 6.68
CA PRO A 34 50.30 5.31 7.92
C PRO A 34 49.44 5.29 9.21
N ARG A 35 49.85 4.39 10.11
CA ARG A 35 50.17 4.52 11.55
C ARG A 35 49.32 5.44 12.46
N SER A 36 48.48 4.77 13.30
CA SER A 36 47.97 5.11 14.67
C SER A 36 47.23 6.45 14.87
N VAL A 37 46.10 6.52 15.60
CA VAL A 37 46.03 6.51 17.08
C VAL A 37 44.65 6.04 17.59
N SER A 38 44.71 5.10 18.53
CA SER A 38 43.85 4.78 19.69
C SER A 38 42.32 4.68 19.58
N CYS A 39 41.84 3.44 19.71
CA CYS A 39 40.66 3.13 20.52
C CYS A 39 41.01 1.89 21.39
N PHE A 40 40.91 2.01 22.71
CA PHE A 40 41.07 0.94 23.70
C PHE A 40 40.06 1.23 24.82
N CYS A 41 39.47 0.28 25.54
CA CYS A 41 39.11 -1.13 25.36
C CYS A 41 38.41 -1.52 26.69
N GLY A 42 37.63 -2.60 26.68
CA GLY A 42 37.15 -3.31 27.87
C GLY A 42 35.93 -4.15 27.49
N ALA A 43 36.03 -5.29 26.80
CA ALA A 43 36.62 -6.60 27.18
C ALA A 43 35.80 -7.28 28.31
N ALA A 44 35.46 -8.58 28.34
CA ALA A 44 35.77 -9.78 27.55
C ALA A 44 34.69 -10.86 27.88
N SER A 45 34.13 -11.59 26.90
CA SER A 45 34.43 -13.00 26.48
C SER A 45 33.80 -14.16 27.28
N LEU A 46 32.90 -14.94 26.63
CA LEU A 46 32.93 -16.41 26.61
C LEU A 46 32.12 -16.99 25.40
N LEU A 47 32.74 -17.92 24.66
CA LEU A 47 32.22 -18.76 23.55
C LEU A 47 31.15 -19.78 24.07
N LEU A 48 30.14 -20.27 23.34
CA LEU A 48 30.17 -21.05 22.08
C LEU A 48 28.80 -21.07 21.35
N LEU A 49 28.86 -21.48 20.08
CA LEU A 49 27.94 -21.36 18.94
C LEU A 49 26.63 -22.17 18.97
N SER A 50 25.59 -21.67 18.26
CA SER A 50 25.12 -22.33 17.03
C SER A 50 24.32 -21.39 16.11
N ARG A 51 24.79 -21.22 14.87
CA ARG A 51 23.93 -21.02 13.70
C ARG A 51 23.52 -22.41 13.20
N SER A 52 22.24 -22.62 12.94
CA SER A 52 21.74 -23.71 12.08
C SER A 52 21.12 -22.99 10.88
N VAL A 53 21.67 -23.06 9.68
CA VAL A 53 21.74 -24.25 8.84
C VAL A 53 23.08 -24.26 8.09
N HIS A 54 23.89 -25.31 8.25
CA HIS A 54 24.90 -25.71 7.27
C HIS A 54 24.93 -27.23 7.16
N CYS A 55 24.96 -27.68 5.91
CA CYS A 55 25.03 -29.05 5.42
C CYS A 55 26.13 -29.83 6.16
N SER A 56 25.77 -30.90 6.85
CA SER A 56 26.72 -31.86 7.41
C SER A 56 27.16 -32.83 6.31
N LEU A 57 28.43 -32.74 5.89
CA LEU A 57 29.14 -33.86 5.28
C LEU A 57 29.44 -34.87 6.39
N PRO A 58 29.20 -36.18 6.18
CA PRO A 58 29.59 -37.19 7.15
C PRO A 58 31.09 -37.50 7.01
N THR A 59 31.82 -37.42 8.12
CA THR A 59 33.08 -38.17 8.31
C THR A 59 32.88 -39.11 9.49
N ALA A 60 32.40 -40.30 9.18
CA ALA A 60 32.69 -41.51 9.92
C ALA A 60 32.83 -42.62 8.88
N GLU A 61 33.96 -43.30 8.91
CA GLU A 61 34.20 -44.52 8.15
C GLU A 61 33.08 -45.52 8.43
N SER A 62 32.26 -45.77 7.43
CA SER A 62 31.44 -46.97 7.37
C SER A 62 31.50 -47.44 5.92
N GLU A 63 32.01 -48.66 5.72
CA GLU A 63 32.15 -49.31 4.43
C GLU A 63 30.93 -49.06 3.53
N ILE A 64 31.12 -48.27 2.48
CA ILE A 64 30.14 -48.17 1.40
C ILE A 64 30.28 -49.47 0.60
N LYS A 65 29.45 -50.47 0.90
CA LYS A 65 29.07 -51.45 -0.12
C LYS A 65 28.24 -50.71 -1.15
N ALA A 66 28.82 -50.50 -2.32
CA ALA A 66 28.09 -49.99 -3.48
C ALA A 66 26.95 -50.95 -3.81
N ASP A 67 25.70 -50.49 -3.64
CA ASP A 67 24.57 -51.07 -4.36
C ASP A 67 24.57 -50.45 -5.77
N PRO A 68 24.73 -51.25 -6.84
CA PRO A 68 24.84 -50.74 -8.20
C PRO A 68 23.49 -50.31 -8.81
N THR A 69 22.42 -50.14 -8.01
CA THR A 69 21.08 -49.88 -8.56
C THR A 69 20.34 -48.73 -7.88
N CYS A 70 20.81 -47.48 -7.99
CA CYS A 70 19.87 -46.35 -7.90
C CYS A 70 20.37 -45.08 -8.63
N SER A 71 19.44 -44.55 -9.42
CA SER A 71 19.56 -43.58 -10.49
C SER A 71 19.91 -42.16 -10.04
N THR A 72 20.58 -41.43 -10.94
CA THR A 72 20.90 -40.01 -10.91
C THR A 72 19.89 -39.11 -10.18
N VAL A 73 20.30 -38.50 -9.07
CA VAL A 73 19.60 -37.36 -8.45
C VAL A 73 19.96 -36.09 -9.22
N LYS A 74 19.06 -35.58 -10.06
CA LYS A 74 19.17 -34.24 -10.64
C LYS A 74 18.74 -33.20 -9.60
N LEU A 75 19.71 -32.48 -9.03
CA LEU A 75 19.42 -31.24 -8.31
C LEU A 75 18.92 -30.21 -9.32
N ARG A 76 17.61 -29.90 -9.28
CA ARG A 76 17.07 -28.75 -10.02
C ARG A 76 17.63 -27.50 -9.37
N GLY A 77 18.42 -26.73 -10.13
CA GLY A 77 18.86 -25.40 -9.73
C GLY A 77 17.65 -24.55 -9.36
N VAL A 78 17.71 -23.91 -8.19
CA VAL A 78 16.79 -22.85 -7.82
C VAL A 78 17.07 -21.70 -8.79
N GLN A 79 16.23 -21.55 -9.81
CA GLN A 79 16.25 -20.35 -10.63
C GLN A 79 15.87 -19.18 -9.72
N SER A 80 16.79 -18.25 -9.50
CA SER A 80 16.44 -16.96 -8.90
C SER A 80 15.39 -16.32 -9.79
N ALA A 81 14.20 -16.04 -9.25
CA ALA A 81 13.22 -15.24 -9.97
C ALA A 81 13.89 -13.91 -10.34
N GLN A 82 13.92 -13.61 -11.64
CA GLN A 82 14.51 -12.37 -12.13
C GLN A 82 13.51 -11.25 -11.85
N MET A 83 13.86 -10.37 -10.90
CA MET A 83 13.04 -9.22 -10.57
C MET A 83 12.98 -8.29 -11.80
N SER A 84 11.77 -7.98 -12.26
CA SER A 84 11.54 -7.01 -13.33
C SER A 84 10.71 -5.85 -12.81
N TYR A 85 11.12 -4.62 -13.12
CA TYR A 85 10.35 -3.44 -12.79
C TYR A 85 9.13 -3.31 -13.72
N LYS A 86 8.00 -2.86 -13.16
CA LYS A 86 6.88 -2.41 -13.99
C LYS A 86 7.30 -1.15 -14.74
N THR A 87 6.92 -1.07 -16.01
CA THR A 87 7.12 0.14 -16.82
C THR A 87 5.92 1.06 -16.69
N PHE A 88 6.16 2.35 -16.75
CA PHE A 88 5.12 3.36 -16.78
C PHE A 88 4.29 3.29 -18.07
N GLU A 89 2.96 3.22 -17.96
CA GLU A 89 2.08 3.25 -19.14
C GLU A 89 1.54 4.66 -19.43
N LYS A 90 1.00 5.34 -18.42
CA LYS A 90 0.29 6.61 -18.62
C LYS A 90 0.36 7.51 -17.39
N LEU A 91 0.57 8.82 -17.63
CA LEU A 91 0.40 9.90 -16.67
C LEU A 91 -1.00 10.46 -16.85
N LEU A 92 -1.84 10.45 -15.82
CA LEU A 92 -3.08 11.21 -15.84
C LEU A 92 -2.78 12.66 -15.44
N PRO A 93 -3.47 13.66 -16.00
CA PRO A 93 -3.38 15.03 -15.49
C PRO A 93 -4.12 15.14 -14.15
N SER A 94 -3.76 16.15 -13.35
CA SER A 94 -4.57 16.50 -12.17
C SER A 94 -5.96 16.93 -12.65
N PRO A 95 -7.04 16.29 -12.20
CA PRO A 95 -8.39 16.66 -12.59
C PRO A 95 -8.83 17.96 -11.92
N GLY A 96 -9.92 18.55 -12.43
CA GLY A 96 -10.61 19.64 -11.74
C GLY A 96 -11.27 19.16 -10.44
N THR A 97 -11.68 20.12 -9.61
CA THR A 97 -12.36 19.86 -8.33
C THR A 97 -13.87 20.03 -8.44
N HIS A 98 -14.63 19.26 -7.68
CA HIS A 98 -16.07 19.48 -7.50
C HIS A 98 -16.52 19.15 -6.08
N TRP A 99 -17.76 19.46 -5.74
CA TRP A 99 -18.35 19.14 -4.45
C TRP A 99 -19.21 17.88 -4.53
N VAL A 100 -19.01 16.95 -3.60
CA VAL A 100 -19.95 15.88 -3.27
C VAL A 100 -20.69 16.31 -2.01
N GLY A 101 -21.96 16.65 -2.18
CA GLY A 101 -22.73 17.33 -1.15
C GLY A 101 -22.13 18.70 -0.81
N ASP A 102 -22.04 19.04 0.48
CA ASP A 102 -21.45 20.30 0.97
C ASP A 102 -20.28 20.10 1.96
N GLY A 103 -19.86 18.84 2.14
CA GLY A 103 -18.74 18.44 3.01
C GLY A 103 -17.48 18.07 2.24
N PHE A 104 -17.59 17.46 1.07
CA PHE A 104 -16.44 16.85 0.40
C PHE A 104 -16.07 17.59 -0.89
N HIS A 105 -14.96 18.33 -0.87
CA HIS A 105 -14.43 19.01 -2.05
C HIS A 105 -13.33 18.16 -2.68
N VAL A 106 -13.66 17.44 -3.76
CA VAL A 106 -12.88 16.29 -4.23
C VAL A 106 -12.32 16.48 -5.64
N GLN A 107 -11.21 15.79 -5.88
CA GLN A 107 -10.59 15.56 -7.18
C GLN A 107 -10.86 14.11 -7.61
N PRO A 108 -11.54 13.86 -8.75
CA PRO A 108 -11.78 12.52 -9.25
C PRO A 108 -10.53 12.00 -9.99
N VAL A 109 -9.61 11.40 -9.24
CA VAL A 109 -8.20 11.10 -9.58
C VAL A 109 -8.03 10.44 -10.95
N PHE A 110 -8.93 9.52 -11.32
CA PHE A 110 -8.91 8.85 -12.62
C PHE A 110 -10.26 8.90 -13.33
N ALA A 111 -11.00 10.02 -13.24
CA ALA A 111 -12.35 10.19 -13.82
C ALA A 111 -12.49 9.62 -15.25
N ASP A 112 -11.53 9.89 -16.14
CA ASP A 112 -11.54 9.45 -17.54
C ASP A 112 -11.48 7.92 -17.71
N LEU A 113 -11.04 7.20 -16.68
CA LEU A 113 -10.93 5.74 -16.63
C LEU A 113 -11.98 5.10 -15.71
N ALA A 114 -12.81 5.90 -15.04
CA ALA A 114 -13.85 5.41 -14.15
C ALA A 114 -14.77 4.43 -14.90
N PHE A 115 -15.11 3.33 -14.23
CA PHE A 115 -15.96 2.26 -14.78
C PHE A 115 -15.43 1.57 -16.06
N THR A 116 -14.16 1.78 -16.43
CA THR A 116 -13.52 1.04 -17.53
C THR A 116 -12.81 -0.22 -17.02
N ASN A 117 -12.51 -1.15 -17.93
CA ASN A 117 -11.75 -2.36 -17.59
C ASN A 117 -10.23 -2.09 -17.40
N THR A 118 -9.74 -0.91 -17.80
CA THR A 118 -8.31 -0.56 -17.76
C THR A 118 -7.77 -0.53 -16.34
N ILE A 119 -8.59 -0.06 -15.40
CA ILE A 119 -8.20 0.10 -13.99
C ILE A 119 -8.90 -0.90 -13.07
N SER A 120 -9.50 -1.95 -13.63
CA SER A 120 -10.15 -3.01 -12.85
C SER A 120 -9.18 -3.57 -11.79
N PRO A 121 -9.62 -3.78 -10.54
CA PRO A 121 -11.02 -3.74 -10.06
C PRO A 121 -11.52 -2.35 -9.59
N PHE A 122 -10.76 -1.28 -9.75
CA PHE A 122 -11.16 0.05 -9.27
C PHE A 122 -12.18 0.72 -10.20
N LEU A 123 -13.17 1.39 -9.61
CA LEU A 123 -14.28 2.02 -10.35
C LEU A 123 -14.24 3.55 -10.27
N MET A 124 -13.88 4.10 -9.12
CA MET A 124 -13.84 5.53 -8.83
C MET A 124 -12.79 5.77 -7.75
N PHE A 125 -12.09 6.90 -7.81
CA PHE A 125 -11.24 7.38 -6.74
C PHE A 125 -11.37 8.90 -6.63
N ASP A 126 -11.96 9.35 -5.54
CA ASP A 126 -12.03 10.75 -5.16
C ASP A 126 -11.01 11.04 -4.05
N TYR A 127 -10.21 12.08 -4.26
CA TYR A 127 -9.31 12.63 -3.26
C TYR A 127 -9.81 14.00 -2.79
N ALA A 128 -10.23 14.09 -1.53
CA ALA A 128 -10.48 15.37 -0.88
C ALA A 128 -9.14 15.92 -0.39
N ALA A 129 -8.48 16.72 -1.24
CA ALA A 129 -7.23 17.38 -0.90
C ALA A 129 -7.37 18.27 0.35
N PRO A 130 -6.28 18.52 1.12
CA PRO A 130 -6.31 19.28 2.36
C PRO A 130 -7.10 20.58 2.22
N LYS A 131 -8.19 20.67 2.98
CA LYS A 131 -9.05 21.86 3.02
C LYS A 131 -9.39 22.22 4.45
N ASN A 132 -9.13 23.45 4.84
CA ASN A 132 -9.58 23.97 6.14
C ASN A 132 -11.08 24.25 6.11
N PHE A 133 -11.80 23.74 7.11
CA PHE A 133 -13.20 24.04 7.37
C PHE A 133 -13.33 24.82 8.69
N GLU A 134 -14.11 25.90 8.65
CA GLU A 134 -14.41 26.67 9.85
C GLU A 134 -15.36 25.90 10.78
N PRO A 135 -15.24 26.09 12.12
CA PRO A 135 -16.18 25.59 13.10
C PRO A 135 -17.64 25.89 12.72
N THR A 136 -18.52 24.90 12.88
CA THR A 136 -19.93 25.04 12.54
C THR A 136 -20.80 24.07 13.34
N SER A 137 -22.08 24.43 13.50
CA SER A 137 -23.13 23.53 13.98
C SER A 137 -23.88 22.81 12.85
N ARG A 138 -23.56 23.12 11.58
CA ARG A 138 -24.21 22.50 10.42
C ARG A 138 -23.62 21.12 10.15
N LYS A 139 -24.48 20.15 9.83
CA LYS A 139 -24.07 18.83 9.34
C LYS A 139 -23.65 18.97 7.87
N ARG A 140 -22.35 18.98 7.60
CA ARG A 140 -21.77 19.07 6.24
C ARG A 140 -21.40 17.70 5.73
N GLY A 141 -21.75 17.37 4.50
CA GLY A 141 -21.54 16.05 3.93
C GLY A 141 -22.47 15.77 2.76
N VAL A 142 -22.80 14.49 2.58
CA VAL A 142 -23.77 14.00 1.62
C VAL A 142 -24.86 13.22 2.37
N GLY A 143 -26.11 13.58 2.10
CA GLY A 143 -27.27 12.91 2.67
C GLY A 143 -27.45 11.48 2.14
N GLN A 144 -28.63 10.92 2.42
CA GLN A 144 -28.96 9.56 2.00
C GLN A 144 -28.81 9.35 0.48
N HIS A 145 -27.98 8.37 0.11
CA HIS A 145 -27.77 7.98 -1.28
C HIS A 145 -27.51 6.46 -1.39
N PRO A 146 -27.85 5.83 -2.52
CA PRO A 146 -27.74 4.39 -2.68
C PRO A 146 -26.41 3.96 -3.32
N HIS A 147 -25.90 2.78 -2.92
CA HIS A 147 -24.87 2.04 -3.65
C HIS A 147 -25.31 0.60 -3.89
N ARG A 148 -24.82 -0.02 -4.97
CA ARG A 148 -25.09 -1.42 -5.32
C ARG A 148 -23.99 -2.03 -6.18
N GLY A 149 -23.58 -3.25 -5.85
CA GLY A 149 -22.74 -4.09 -6.69
C GLY A 149 -21.23 -3.86 -6.58
N PHE A 150 -20.78 -3.03 -5.65
CA PHE A 150 -19.36 -2.73 -5.39
C PHE A 150 -19.14 -2.45 -3.89
N GLU A 151 -17.91 -2.12 -3.54
CA GLU A 151 -17.49 -1.69 -2.20
C GLU A 151 -17.04 -0.23 -2.23
N THR A 152 -17.30 0.54 -1.17
CA THR A 152 -16.68 1.86 -0.95
C THR A 152 -15.64 1.75 0.15
N VAL A 153 -14.49 2.37 -0.07
CA VAL A 153 -13.36 2.40 0.86
C VAL A 153 -13.06 3.86 1.17
N THR A 154 -13.39 4.29 2.39
CA THR A 154 -13.14 5.65 2.87
C THR A 154 -11.94 5.61 3.80
N ILE A 155 -10.91 6.41 3.50
CA ILE A 155 -9.68 6.54 4.27
C ILE A 155 -9.60 7.98 4.75
N ALA A 156 -9.72 8.22 6.05
CA ALA A 156 -9.55 9.56 6.61
C ALA A 156 -8.07 9.82 6.89
N LEU A 157 -7.51 10.89 6.33
CA LEU A 157 -6.12 11.30 6.56
C LEU A 157 -6.07 12.41 7.61
N GLN A 158 -7.01 13.37 7.53
CA GLN A 158 -7.20 14.45 8.50
C GLN A 158 -8.70 14.73 8.68
N GLY A 159 -9.08 15.17 9.88
CA GLY A 159 -10.49 15.35 10.24
C GLY A 159 -11.21 14.02 10.48
N GLU A 160 -12.54 14.05 10.52
CA GLU A 160 -13.37 12.89 10.85
C GLU A 160 -14.62 12.82 9.98
N VAL A 161 -14.99 11.61 9.57
CA VAL A 161 -16.23 11.33 8.83
C VAL A 161 -17.15 10.46 9.68
N GLU A 162 -18.33 10.95 10.00
CA GLU A 162 -19.43 10.18 10.56
C GLU A 162 -20.29 9.59 9.44
N HIS A 163 -20.66 8.32 9.59
CA HIS A 163 -21.51 7.62 8.64
C HIS A 163 -22.65 6.88 9.33
N GLY A 164 -23.72 6.62 8.57
CA GLY A 164 -24.84 5.78 8.99
C GLY A 164 -25.55 5.16 7.78
N ASP A 165 -26.06 3.93 7.93
CA ASP A 165 -26.67 3.19 6.84
C ASP A 165 -28.02 2.53 7.16
N SER A 166 -28.69 2.07 6.10
CA SER A 166 -30.02 1.46 6.14
C SER A 166 -30.06 0.07 6.78
N VAL A 167 -28.92 -0.57 7.06
CA VAL A 167 -28.84 -1.86 7.77
C VAL A 167 -28.43 -1.68 9.23
N GLY A 168 -28.30 -0.44 9.69
CA GLY A 168 -28.10 -0.07 11.09
C GLY A 168 -26.63 0.12 11.49
N ASN A 169 -25.67 0.04 10.56
CA ASN A 169 -24.30 0.42 10.90
C ASN A 169 -24.21 1.94 11.03
N LYS A 170 -23.36 2.38 11.94
CA LYS A 170 -22.99 3.78 12.16
C LYS A 170 -21.62 3.84 12.80
N GLY A 171 -20.90 4.93 12.58
CA GLY A 171 -19.59 5.11 13.19
C GLY A 171 -18.93 6.40 12.78
N VAL A 172 -17.76 6.65 13.35
CA VAL A 172 -16.87 7.74 12.98
C VAL A 172 -15.57 7.13 12.49
N ILE A 173 -15.08 7.64 11.36
CA ILE A 173 -13.79 7.30 10.74
C ILE A 173 -12.85 8.44 11.10
N GLY A 174 -11.91 8.20 12.01
CA GLY A 174 -10.93 9.19 12.44
C GLY A 174 -9.64 9.16 11.62
N PRO A 175 -8.69 10.06 11.90
CA PRO A 175 -7.41 10.12 11.18
C PRO A 175 -6.66 8.79 11.21
N GLY A 176 -6.36 8.28 10.01
CA GLY A 176 -5.70 7.00 9.78
C GLY A 176 -6.62 5.79 9.80
N ASP A 177 -7.89 5.93 10.18
CA ASP A 177 -8.88 4.86 10.11
C ASP A 177 -9.39 4.64 8.68
N VAL A 178 -9.94 3.46 8.45
CA VAL A 178 -10.53 3.06 7.18
C VAL A 178 -11.91 2.46 7.42
N GLN A 179 -12.88 2.90 6.63
CA GLN A 179 -14.13 2.18 6.40
C GLN A 179 -13.99 1.38 5.11
N TRP A 180 -14.27 0.08 5.17
CA TRP A 180 -14.47 -0.76 3.98
C TRP A 180 -15.90 -1.30 3.97
N MET A 181 -16.78 -0.61 3.24
CA MET A 181 -18.21 -0.91 3.15
C MET A 181 -18.52 -1.71 1.89
N THR A 182 -19.06 -2.91 2.04
CA THR A 182 -19.57 -3.72 0.93
C THR A 182 -21.04 -3.38 0.69
N ALA A 183 -21.38 -2.73 -0.43
CA ALA A 183 -22.78 -2.40 -0.75
C ALA A 183 -23.54 -3.60 -1.32
N ALA A 184 -22.90 -4.42 -2.15
CA ALA A 184 -23.44 -5.65 -2.75
C ALA A 184 -24.90 -5.51 -3.23
N ARG A 185 -25.88 -6.26 -2.70
CA ARG A 185 -27.27 -6.21 -3.18
C ARG A 185 -27.96 -4.85 -3.03
N GLY A 186 -27.39 -3.94 -2.25
CA GLY A 186 -27.88 -2.57 -2.10
C GLY A 186 -27.79 -2.08 -0.65
N ILE A 187 -27.34 -0.84 -0.49
CA ILE A 187 -27.35 -0.11 0.78
C ILE A 187 -27.68 1.36 0.53
N ILE A 188 -28.45 1.99 1.42
CA ILE A 188 -28.61 3.44 1.45
C ILE A 188 -27.81 3.93 2.65
N HIS A 189 -26.96 4.91 2.44
CA HIS A 189 -26.15 5.47 3.52
C HIS A 189 -25.97 6.99 3.38
N GLU A 190 -25.47 7.59 4.43
CA GLU A 190 -25.11 9.00 4.50
C GLU A 190 -23.71 9.16 5.11
N GLU A 191 -22.99 10.20 4.69
CA GLU A 191 -21.61 10.46 5.11
C GLU A 191 -21.46 11.96 5.39
N PHE A 192 -21.01 12.32 6.59
CA PHE A 192 -20.88 13.70 7.02
C PHE A 192 -19.58 13.92 7.79
N HIS A 193 -19.14 15.17 7.91
CA HIS A 193 -18.19 15.54 8.94
C HIS A 193 -18.74 15.12 10.31
N SER A 194 -17.92 14.51 11.15
CA SER A 194 -18.36 14.14 12.49
C SER A 194 -18.84 15.36 13.27
N ALA A 195 -19.76 15.16 14.21
CA ALA A 195 -20.21 16.25 15.08
C ALA A 195 -19.05 16.93 15.84
N ALA A 196 -18.01 16.15 16.21
CA ALA A 196 -16.82 16.67 16.87
C ALA A 196 -15.97 17.54 15.92
N PHE A 197 -15.68 17.04 14.72
CA PHE A 197 -14.91 17.77 13.71
C PHE A 197 -15.66 19.02 13.21
N ALA A 198 -16.96 18.92 12.97
CA ALA A 198 -17.78 20.08 12.60
C ALA A 198 -17.69 21.18 13.66
N LYS A 199 -17.74 20.82 14.95
CA LYS A 199 -17.64 21.78 16.06
C LYS A 199 -16.26 22.41 16.19
N SER A 200 -15.18 21.66 15.97
CA SER A 200 -13.81 22.18 16.10
C SER A 200 -13.31 22.90 14.86
N GLY A 201 -13.85 22.56 13.68
CA GLY A 201 -13.24 22.88 12.41
C GLY A 201 -11.84 22.24 12.27
N GLY A 202 -11.08 22.75 11.30
CA GLY A 202 -9.69 22.36 11.04
C GLY A 202 -9.49 21.77 9.65
N MET A 203 -8.32 21.15 9.45
CA MET A 203 -7.97 20.51 8.19
C MET A 203 -8.77 19.23 7.99
N PHE A 204 -9.39 19.11 6.82
CA PHE A 204 -10.03 17.88 6.35
C PHE A 204 -9.27 17.34 5.15
N GLU A 205 -8.97 16.05 5.16
CA GLU A 205 -8.35 15.35 4.06
C GLU A 205 -8.77 13.89 4.08
N MET A 206 -9.26 13.37 2.95
CA MET A 206 -9.65 11.97 2.85
C MET A 206 -9.53 11.44 1.42
N MET A 207 -9.56 10.13 1.31
CA MET A 207 -9.66 9.40 0.04
C MET A 207 -10.91 8.52 0.06
N GLN A 208 -11.63 8.46 -1.05
CA GLN A 208 -12.71 7.49 -1.25
C GLN A 208 -12.50 6.71 -2.55
N LEU A 209 -12.37 5.40 -2.42
CA LEU A 209 -12.14 4.46 -3.52
C LEU A 209 -13.33 3.53 -3.67
N TRP A 210 -13.78 3.28 -4.90
CA TRP A 210 -14.77 2.25 -5.18
C TRP A 210 -14.10 1.03 -5.80
N VAL A 211 -14.35 -0.14 -5.21
CA VAL A 211 -13.78 -1.42 -5.64
C VAL A 211 -14.90 -2.33 -6.14
N ASN A 212 -14.79 -2.77 -7.39
CA ASN A 212 -15.79 -3.61 -8.03
C ASN A 212 -15.87 -4.99 -7.36
N LEU A 213 -17.07 -5.51 -7.17
CA LEU A 213 -17.27 -6.89 -6.73
C LEU A 213 -17.27 -7.85 -7.93
N PRO A 214 -16.66 -9.04 -7.81
CA PRO A 214 -16.90 -10.14 -8.74
C PRO A 214 -18.40 -10.45 -8.86
N ALA A 215 -18.85 -10.86 -10.05
CA ALA A 215 -20.27 -11.05 -10.35
C ALA A 215 -21.02 -11.89 -9.29
N LYS A 216 -20.40 -12.98 -8.81
CA LYS A 216 -20.97 -13.86 -7.78
C LYS A 216 -21.25 -13.19 -6.42
N HIS A 217 -20.58 -12.07 -6.12
CA HIS A 217 -20.68 -11.37 -4.83
C HIS A 217 -21.52 -10.08 -4.92
N LYS A 218 -21.94 -9.66 -6.12
CA LYS A 218 -22.73 -8.43 -6.31
C LYS A 218 -24.10 -8.46 -5.63
N MET A 219 -24.59 -9.64 -5.26
CA MET A 219 -25.90 -9.84 -4.60
C MET A 219 -25.79 -10.35 -3.16
N ASP A 220 -24.57 -10.39 -2.61
CA ASP A 220 -24.35 -10.73 -1.20
C ASP A 220 -25.02 -9.70 -0.26
N PRO A 221 -25.23 -10.04 1.02
CA PRO A 221 -25.63 -9.05 2.01
C PRO A 221 -24.62 -7.89 2.11
N PRO A 222 -25.09 -6.64 2.32
CA PRO A 222 -24.17 -5.55 2.65
C PRO A 222 -23.43 -5.86 3.96
N ARG A 223 -22.19 -5.42 4.05
CA ARG A 223 -21.38 -5.56 5.28
C ARG A 223 -20.49 -4.35 5.48
N TYR A 224 -20.07 -4.16 6.73
CA TYR A 224 -19.22 -3.07 7.14
C TYR A 224 -17.96 -3.60 7.84
N GLN A 225 -16.81 -2.99 7.55
CA GLN A 225 -15.56 -3.23 8.25
C GLN A 225 -15.01 -1.88 8.74
N ALA A 226 -15.14 -1.61 10.05
CA ALA A 226 -14.37 -0.57 10.71
C ALA A 226 -12.95 -1.08 10.94
N ILE A 227 -11.98 -0.40 10.35
CA ILE A 227 -10.57 -0.72 10.48
C ILE A 227 -9.89 0.49 11.11
N LEU A 228 -9.55 0.37 12.39
CA LEU A 228 -8.87 1.42 13.12
C LEU A 228 -7.41 1.54 12.69
N ALA A 229 -6.84 2.74 12.78
CA ALA A 229 -5.46 3.02 12.44
C ALA A 229 -4.48 2.05 13.14
N ALA A 230 -4.75 1.72 14.40
CA ALA A 230 -3.96 0.80 15.22
C ALA A 230 -4.01 -0.67 14.74
N GLN A 231 -4.99 -1.05 13.92
CA GLN A 231 -5.12 -2.38 13.34
C GLN A 231 -4.39 -2.52 11.99
N ILE A 232 -3.97 -1.40 11.40
CA ILE A 232 -3.30 -1.37 10.10
C ILE A 232 -1.80 -1.47 10.33
N PRO A 233 -1.13 -2.57 9.95
CA PRO A 233 0.30 -2.72 10.17
C PRO A 233 1.06 -1.70 9.32
N ALA A 234 2.07 -1.06 9.94
CA ALA A 234 3.02 -0.19 9.28
C ALA A 234 4.35 -0.94 9.12
N VAL A 235 4.70 -1.28 7.89
CA VAL A 235 5.94 -1.98 7.56
C VAL A 235 7.01 -0.94 7.23
N PRO A 236 8.11 -0.86 7.98
CA PRO A 236 9.17 0.10 7.73
C PRO A 236 9.80 -0.09 6.35
N LEU A 237 10.15 1.01 5.71
CA LEU A 237 10.92 1.02 4.46
C LEU A 237 12.41 1.23 4.73
N GLU A 238 13.26 0.65 3.87
CA GLU A 238 14.71 0.86 3.95
C GLU A 238 15.06 2.33 3.65
N GLY A 239 15.61 3.02 4.65
CA GLY A 239 15.96 4.43 4.55
C GLY A 239 14.88 5.39 5.08
N GLY A 240 13.86 4.89 5.78
CA GLY A 240 12.87 5.72 6.47
C GLY A 240 11.48 5.66 5.85
N GLY A 241 10.47 6.10 6.61
CA GLY A 241 9.07 5.98 6.23
C GLY A 241 8.51 4.56 6.44
N ALA A 242 7.29 4.34 5.96
CA ALA A 242 6.59 3.07 6.11
C ALA A 242 5.47 2.86 5.09
N VAL A 243 5.14 1.59 4.86
CA VAL A 243 3.94 1.15 4.13
C VAL A 243 2.87 0.72 5.13
N ARG A 244 1.75 1.44 5.19
CA ARG A 244 0.56 1.04 5.94
C ARG A 244 -0.31 0.14 5.06
N VAL A 245 -0.45 -1.12 5.44
CA VAL A 245 -1.10 -2.15 4.62
C VAL A 245 -2.59 -2.24 4.97
N ILE A 246 -3.47 -1.60 4.20
CA ILE A 246 -4.92 -1.61 4.45
C ILE A 246 -5.54 -2.94 3.95
N ALA A 247 -5.21 -3.32 2.72
CA ALA A 247 -5.63 -4.57 2.09
C ALA A 247 -4.47 -5.27 1.40
N GLY A 248 -4.55 -6.60 1.31
CA GLY A 248 -3.53 -7.45 0.72
C GLY A 248 -2.35 -7.69 1.66
N SER A 249 -1.11 -7.66 1.16
CA SER A 249 0.07 -7.91 1.98
C SER A 249 1.32 -7.21 1.47
N TYR A 250 2.17 -6.77 2.40
CA TYR A 250 3.48 -6.19 2.09
C TYR A 250 4.50 -6.57 3.17
N GLY A 251 5.73 -6.93 2.78
CA GLY A 251 6.80 -7.27 3.73
C GLY A 251 6.45 -8.38 4.73
N GLY A 252 5.57 -9.31 4.36
CA GLY A 252 5.08 -10.38 5.24
C GLY A 252 3.95 -9.98 6.19
N ALA A 253 3.56 -8.70 6.24
CA ALA A 253 2.40 -8.23 6.99
C ALA A 253 1.14 -8.24 6.11
N ALA A 254 0.04 -8.76 6.64
CA ALA A 254 -1.26 -8.77 5.98
C ALA A 254 -2.15 -7.60 6.44
N GLY A 255 -2.82 -6.94 5.50
CA GLY A 255 -3.79 -5.90 5.79
C GLY A 255 -5.06 -6.48 6.44
N PRO A 256 -5.73 -5.73 7.33
CA PRO A 256 -6.91 -6.22 8.05
C PRO A 256 -8.17 -6.30 7.18
N ALA A 257 -8.24 -5.59 6.03
CA ALA A 257 -9.41 -5.59 5.17
C ALA A 257 -9.62 -6.96 4.51
N LYS A 258 -10.82 -7.53 4.70
CA LYS A 258 -11.25 -8.72 3.96
C LYS A 258 -11.83 -8.28 2.62
N THR A 259 -11.30 -8.83 1.52
CA THR A 259 -11.67 -8.46 0.15
C THR A 259 -12.31 -9.64 -0.59
N PHE A 260 -12.98 -9.38 -1.72
CA PHE A 260 -13.59 -10.43 -2.55
C PHE A 260 -12.76 -10.80 -3.79
N SER A 261 -11.72 -10.03 -4.07
CA SER A 261 -10.71 -10.27 -5.10
C SER A 261 -9.33 -9.91 -4.55
N PRO A 262 -8.25 -10.49 -5.10
CA PRO A 262 -6.90 -10.02 -4.81
C PRO A 262 -6.80 -8.52 -5.15
N VAL A 263 -6.55 -7.70 -4.14
CA VAL A 263 -6.35 -6.25 -4.28
C VAL A 263 -5.40 -5.79 -3.18
N GLU A 264 -4.45 -4.97 -3.59
CA GLU A 264 -3.49 -4.31 -2.70
C GLU A 264 -3.91 -2.86 -2.53
N VAL A 265 -4.07 -2.41 -1.29
CA VAL A 265 -4.33 -0.99 -0.97
C VAL A 265 -3.40 -0.60 0.15
N TRP A 266 -2.44 0.26 -0.16
CA TRP A 266 -1.39 0.69 0.75
C TRP A 266 -1.35 2.21 0.82
N LEU A 267 -1.06 2.76 2.00
CA LEU A 267 -0.60 4.14 2.15
C LEU A 267 0.91 4.11 2.36
N ILE A 268 1.64 4.93 1.62
CA ILE A 268 3.10 4.92 1.63
C ILE A 268 3.57 6.28 2.11
N ASP A 269 4.28 6.28 3.24
CA ASP A 269 4.94 7.47 3.77
C ASP A 269 6.41 7.46 3.36
N LEU A 270 6.84 8.50 2.66
CA LEU A 270 8.21 8.73 2.20
C LEU A 270 8.68 10.11 2.70
N PRO A 271 9.33 10.17 3.87
CA PRO A 271 9.64 11.46 4.51
C PRO A 271 10.76 12.25 3.83
N GLU A 272 11.57 11.60 2.99
CA GLU A 272 12.74 12.21 2.35
C GLU A 272 12.55 12.37 0.84
N VAL A 273 12.71 13.60 0.34
CA VAL A 273 12.63 13.90 -1.09
C VAL A 273 13.86 13.35 -1.83
N GLY A 274 13.63 12.74 -2.99
CA GLY A 274 14.70 12.19 -3.84
C GLY A 274 15.19 10.81 -3.41
N ARG A 275 14.58 10.23 -2.37
CA ARG A 275 14.82 8.84 -1.99
C ARG A 275 14.09 7.90 -2.95
N GLU A 276 14.79 6.86 -3.38
CA GLU A 276 14.22 5.77 -4.17
C GLU A 276 13.82 4.61 -3.26
N VAL A 277 12.67 4.01 -3.54
CA VAL A 277 12.17 2.82 -2.87
C VAL A 277 11.68 1.82 -3.92
N ASP A 278 12.09 0.58 -3.75
CA ASP A 278 11.59 -0.54 -4.54
C ASP A 278 10.43 -1.21 -3.80
N LEU A 279 9.25 -1.18 -4.41
CA LEU A 279 8.04 -1.81 -3.88
C LEU A 279 7.79 -3.12 -4.62
N ALA A 280 7.87 -4.24 -3.89
CA ALA A 280 7.48 -5.54 -4.43
C ALA A 280 5.96 -5.58 -4.63
N LEU A 281 5.52 -5.66 -5.88
CA LEU A 281 4.11 -5.79 -6.25
C LEU A 281 3.80 -7.24 -6.63
N PRO A 282 2.57 -7.72 -6.40
CA PRO A 282 2.13 -8.99 -6.97
C PRO A 282 2.23 -8.99 -8.51
N ASP A 283 2.64 -10.13 -9.06
CA ASP A 283 2.64 -10.37 -10.51
C ASP A 283 1.21 -10.34 -11.05
N GLY A 284 1.00 -9.76 -12.24
CA GLY A 284 -0.32 -9.75 -12.87
C GLY A 284 -1.31 -8.85 -12.14
N GLY A 285 -1.51 -7.63 -12.64
CA GLY A 285 -2.51 -6.73 -12.08
C GLY A 285 -2.30 -5.28 -12.45
N THR A 286 -3.41 -4.54 -12.46
CA THR A 286 -3.43 -3.08 -12.49
C THR A 286 -2.76 -2.57 -11.22
N ALA A 287 -1.76 -1.71 -11.35
CA ALA A 287 -1.30 -0.91 -10.22
C ALA A 287 -1.52 0.57 -10.49
N LEU A 288 -1.92 1.28 -9.44
CA LEU A 288 -2.08 2.73 -9.42
C LEU A 288 -1.18 3.27 -8.31
N LEU A 289 -0.38 4.30 -8.61
CA LEU A 289 0.33 5.05 -7.58
C LEU A 289 -0.14 6.51 -7.66
N PHE A 290 -0.60 7.03 -6.53
CA PHE A 290 -1.17 8.35 -6.38
C PHE A 290 -0.38 9.11 -5.31
#